data_AF-A0A1I9G8X4-F1
#
_entry.id   AF-A0A1I9G8X4-F1
#
_cell.length_a   1.000
_cell.length_b   1.000
_cell.length_c   1.000
_cell.angle_alpha   90.00
_cell.angle_beta   90.00
_cell.angle_gamma   90.00
#
_symmetry.space_group_name_H-M   'P 1'
#
loop_
_entity.id
_entity.type
_entity.pdbx_description
1 polymer ?
#
loop_
_entity_poly.entity_id
_entity_poly.type
_entity_poly.pdbx_seq_one_letter_code
_entity_poly.pdbx_strand_id
1 'polypeptide(L)'
;YFSSEASLKAVLYQLINSLMSHLASRSEENMALLAPFASATKQANVKQKPFMLQTLSKLIESVYSIKPRQAEAVGLPVLWELLRIPPRSCSDPEVREAIRHYAITMARCIGIKTLLQLSTFRINPNQKKTLQEIIS
;
A
#
# COMPACT_ATOMS: atom_id res chain seq x y z
N TYR A 1 12.65 10.27 -30.84
CA TYR A 1 11.22 10.63 -30.74
C TYR A 1 10.55 9.66 -29.78
N PHE A 2 9.89 10.22 -28.77
CA PHE A 2 9.14 9.64 -27.63
C PHE A 2 8.73 8.16 -27.70
N SER A 3 9.28 7.30 -26.82
CA SER A 3 8.58 6.15 -26.19
C SER A 3 9.52 5.36 -25.28
N SER A 4 9.69 5.76 -24.02
CA SER A 4 10.39 4.88 -23.06
C SER A 4 9.69 4.79 -21.71
N GLU A 5 9.14 5.88 -21.19
CA GLU A 5 8.54 5.83 -19.84
C GLU A 5 7.11 5.24 -19.84
N ALA A 6 6.29 5.61 -20.83
CA ALA A 6 4.93 5.09 -20.98
C ALA A 6 4.93 3.61 -21.40
N SER A 7 5.88 3.20 -22.25
CA SER A 7 6.06 1.82 -22.68
C SER A 7 6.60 0.93 -21.56
N LEU A 8 7.57 1.41 -20.76
CA LEU A 8 8.07 0.65 -19.62
C LEU A 8 7.01 0.50 -18.53
N LYS A 9 6.22 1.55 -18.26
CA LYS A 9 5.04 1.44 -17.38
C LYS A 9 4.07 0.41 -17.93
N ALA A 10 3.68 0.49 -19.19
CA ALA A 10 2.75 -0.47 -19.80
C ALA A 10 3.26 -1.91 -19.72
N VAL A 11 4.56 -2.12 -19.96
CA VAL A 11 5.23 -3.42 -19.82
C VAL A 11 5.27 -3.88 -18.37
N LEU A 12 5.55 -3.00 -17.41
CA LEU A 12 5.49 -3.32 -15.98
C LEU A 12 4.05 -3.65 -15.55
N TYR A 13 3.06 -2.92 -16.04
CA TYR A 13 1.63 -3.17 -15.80
C TYR A 13 1.20 -4.50 -16.40
N GLN A 14 1.63 -4.82 -17.62
CA GLN A 14 1.36 -6.10 -18.26
C GLN A 14 2.07 -7.25 -17.54
N LEU A 15 3.33 -7.06 -17.14
CA LEU A 15 4.06 -8.04 -16.33
C LEU A 15 3.39 -8.23 -14.98
N ILE A 16 3.04 -7.18 -14.25
CA ILE A 16 2.37 -7.28 -12.96
C ILE A 16 0.97 -7.86 -13.11
N ASN A 17 0.20 -7.51 -14.13
CA ASN A 17 -1.13 -8.09 -14.35
C ASN A 17 -1.04 -9.55 -14.81
N SER A 18 -0.08 -9.89 -15.66
CA SER A 18 0.17 -11.27 -16.11
C SER A 18 0.67 -12.12 -14.94
N LEU A 19 1.61 -11.58 -14.15
CA LEU A 19 2.08 -12.19 -12.91
C LEU A 19 0.91 -12.35 -11.93
N MET A 20 0.15 -11.30 -11.60
CA MET A 20 -1.02 -11.39 -10.70
C MET A 20 -2.10 -12.37 -11.19
N SER A 21 -2.33 -12.46 -12.50
CA SER A 21 -3.25 -13.45 -13.08
C SER A 21 -2.75 -14.90 -12.94
N HIS A 22 -1.43 -15.11 -13.00
CA HIS A 22 -0.79 -16.39 -12.72
C HIS A 22 -0.69 -16.68 -11.20
N LEU A 23 -0.43 -15.66 -10.39
CA LEU A 23 -0.23 -15.72 -8.93
C LEU A 23 -1.52 -15.90 -8.13
N ALA A 24 -2.68 -15.53 -8.71
CA ALA A 24 -3.98 -15.83 -8.12
C ALA A 24 -4.18 -17.36 -7.89
N SER A 25 -3.40 -18.20 -8.57
CA SER A 25 -3.37 -19.65 -8.37
C SER A 25 -2.33 -20.14 -7.34
N ARG A 26 -1.40 -19.29 -6.88
CA ARG A 26 -0.26 -19.64 -6.01
C ARG A 26 0.06 -18.56 -4.97
N SER A 27 -0.55 -18.69 -3.79
CA SER A 27 -0.38 -17.77 -2.66
C SER A 27 1.05 -17.57 -2.15
N GLU A 28 1.95 -18.52 -2.41
CA GLU A 28 3.34 -18.48 -1.95
C GLU A 28 4.16 -17.38 -2.63
N GLU A 29 3.89 -17.13 -3.90
CA GLU A 29 4.62 -16.16 -4.69
C GLU A 29 4.16 -14.71 -4.35
N ASN A 30 2.89 -14.50 -3.98
CA ASN A 30 2.41 -13.22 -3.44
C ASN A 30 3.14 -12.82 -2.14
N MET A 31 3.48 -13.80 -1.30
CA MET A 31 4.26 -13.56 -0.08
C MET A 31 5.69 -13.13 -0.37
N ALA A 32 6.32 -13.72 -1.40
CA ALA A 32 7.67 -13.37 -1.81
C ALA A 32 7.77 -11.93 -2.35
N LEU A 33 6.72 -11.46 -3.03
CA LEU A 33 6.66 -10.12 -3.62
C LEU A 33 6.31 -9.03 -2.61
N LEU A 34 5.67 -9.38 -1.49
CA LEU A 34 5.16 -8.40 -0.54
C LEU A 34 6.25 -7.46 0.02
N ALA A 35 7.37 -8.01 0.49
CA ALA A 35 8.46 -7.21 1.06
C ALA A 35 9.20 -6.35 0.00
N PRO A 36 9.58 -6.88 -1.18
CA PRO A 36 10.11 -6.06 -2.28
C PRO A 36 9.19 -4.93 -2.69
N PHE A 37 7.88 -5.19 -2.86
CA PHE A 37 6.90 -4.16 -3.24
C PHE A 37 6.70 -3.10 -2.16
N ALA A 38 6.72 -3.47 -0.88
CA ALA A 38 6.64 -2.51 0.21
C ALA A 38 7.86 -1.57 0.23
N SER A 39 9.06 -2.12 0.02
CA SER A 39 10.30 -1.32 -0.09
C SER A 39 10.24 -0.36 -1.29
N ALA A 40 9.87 -0.88 -2.47
CA ALA A 40 9.75 -0.07 -3.68
C ALA A 40 8.65 1.01 -3.54
N THR A 41 7.52 0.70 -2.89
CA THR A 41 6.45 1.66 -2.61
C THR A 41 6.94 2.82 -1.75
N LYS A 42 7.80 2.57 -0.75
CA LYS A 42 8.38 3.64 0.08
C LYS A 42 9.25 4.61 -0.75
N GLN A 43 10.04 4.06 -1.66
CA GLN A 43 10.96 4.81 -2.52
C GLN A 43 10.32 5.43 -3.77
N ALA A 44 9.08 5.04 -4.11
CA ALA A 44 8.39 5.50 -5.30
C ALA A 44 8.18 7.03 -5.31
N ASN A 45 8.42 7.64 -6.47
CA ASN A 45 8.14 9.06 -6.71
C ASN A 45 6.64 9.32 -6.90
N VAL A 46 6.25 10.59 -6.94
CA VAL A 46 4.84 11.03 -7.05
C VAL A 46 4.11 10.37 -8.24
N LYS A 47 4.76 10.19 -9.39
CA LYS A 47 4.16 9.57 -10.59
C LYS A 47 4.00 8.05 -10.52
N GLN A 48 4.68 7.40 -9.58
CA GLN A 48 4.69 5.94 -9.39
C GLN A 48 3.91 5.52 -8.14
N LYS A 49 3.90 6.39 -7.12
CA LYS A 49 3.30 6.13 -5.81
C LYS A 49 1.87 5.60 -5.88
N PRO A 50 0.94 6.14 -6.72
CA PRO A 50 -0.43 5.66 -6.77
C PRO A 50 -0.50 4.19 -7.19
N PHE A 51 0.20 3.85 -8.27
CA PHE A 51 0.26 2.48 -8.78
C PHE A 51 0.87 1.51 -7.76
N MET A 52 1.98 1.90 -7.15
CA MET A 52 2.71 1.08 -6.19
C MET A 52 1.83 0.79 -4.96
N LEU A 53 1.12 1.80 -4.45
CA LEU A 53 0.19 1.64 -3.33
C LEU A 53 -1.00 0.75 -3.69
N GLN A 54 -1.62 0.93 -4.87
CA GLN A 54 -2.72 0.09 -5.32
C GLN A 54 -2.31 -1.38 -5.44
N THR A 55 -1.11 -1.64 -5.98
CA THR A 55 -0.58 -3.00 -6.11
C THR A 55 -0.29 -3.61 -4.73
N LEU A 56 0.33 -2.82 -3.85
CA LEU A 56 0.61 -3.26 -2.48
C LEU A 56 -0.68 -3.54 -1.69
N SER A 57 -1.76 -2.76 -1.88
CA SER A 57 -3.06 -3.05 -1.26
C SER A 57 -3.56 -4.44 -1.64
N LYS A 58 -3.55 -4.78 -2.94
CA LYS A 58 -4.00 -6.10 -3.43
C LYS A 58 -3.16 -7.25 -2.88
N LEU A 59 -1.83 -7.04 -2.81
CA LEU A 59 -0.92 -8.03 -2.23
C LEU A 59 -1.18 -8.22 -0.73
N ILE A 60 -1.41 -7.13 0.01
CA ILE A 60 -1.77 -7.19 1.43
C ILE A 60 -3.06 -7.97 1.61
N GLU A 61 -4.13 -7.66 0.88
CA GLU A 61 -5.42 -8.37 1.01
C GLU A 61 -5.26 -9.87 0.74
N SER A 62 -4.55 -10.22 -0.33
CA SER A 62 -4.29 -11.62 -0.68
C SER A 62 -3.49 -12.34 0.40
N VAL A 63 -2.36 -11.79 0.83
CA VAL A 63 -1.49 -12.42 1.83
C VAL A 63 -2.15 -12.45 3.20
N TYR A 64 -2.95 -11.45 3.56
CA TYR A 64 -3.57 -11.35 4.88
C TYR A 64 -4.50 -12.53 5.17
N SER A 65 -5.20 -13.05 4.15
CA SER A 65 -6.07 -14.23 4.28
C SER A 65 -5.33 -15.52 4.70
N ILE A 66 -4.00 -15.57 4.55
CA ILE A 66 -3.17 -16.76 4.73
C ILE A 66 -2.14 -16.56 5.84
N LYS A 67 -1.46 -15.40 5.84
CA LYS A 67 -0.42 -15.02 6.81
C LYS A 67 -0.63 -13.58 7.30
N PRO A 68 -1.64 -13.31 8.14
CA PRO A 68 -1.99 -11.96 8.59
C PRO A 68 -0.81 -11.25 9.27
N ARG A 69 -0.06 -11.96 10.13
CA ARG A 69 1.11 -11.39 10.83
C ARG A 69 2.20 -10.91 9.87
N GLN A 70 2.42 -11.61 8.75
CA GLN A 70 3.42 -11.20 7.75
C GLN A 70 2.93 -9.98 6.97
N ALA A 71 1.64 -9.96 6.58
CA ALA A 71 1.02 -8.81 5.95
C ALA A 71 1.09 -7.56 6.84
N GLU A 72 0.80 -7.69 8.13
CA GLU A 72 0.93 -6.61 9.11
C GLU A 72 2.37 -6.13 9.26
N ALA A 73 3.33 -7.05 9.42
CA ALA A 73 4.75 -6.73 9.61
C ALA A 73 5.33 -5.93 8.44
N VAL A 74 4.82 -6.15 7.22
CA VAL A 74 5.27 -5.44 6.02
C VAL A 74 4.45 -4.19 5.74
N GLY A 75 3.12 -4.26 5.89
CA GLY A 75 2.21 -3.19 5.50
C GLY A 75 2.12 -2.04 6.49
N LEU A 76 2.10 -2.32 7.80
CA LEU A 76 2.00 -1.29 8.82
C LEU A 76 3.15 -0.27 8.76
N PRO A 77 4.43 -0.68 8.61
CA PRO A 77 5.52 0.27 8.44
C PRO A 77 5.41 1.18 7.22
N VAL A 78 4.72 0.75 6.15
CA VAL A 78 4.45 1.60 4.98
C VAL A 78 3.39 2.64 5.37
N LEU A 79 2.28 2.20 5.99
CA LEU A 79 1.21 3.10 6.42
C LEU A 79 1.71 4.18 7.37
N TRP A 80 2.52 3.83 8.37
CA TRP A 80 3.07 4.79 9.34
C TRP A 80 3.96 5.83 8.69
N GLU A 81 4.72 5.44 7.67
CA GLU A 81 5.56 6.36 6.92
C GLU A 81 4.74 7.32 6.07
N LEU A 82 3.69 6.83 5.39
CA LEU A 82 2.76 7.67 4.61
C LEU A 82 2.04 8.69 5.49
N LEU A 83 1.75 8.36 6.74
CA LEU A 83 1.09 9.25 7.69
C LEU A 83 2.05 10.25 8.35
N ARG A 84 3.37 10.14 8.14
CA ARG A 84 4.33 11.15 8.66
C ARG A 84 4.06 12.52 8.06
N ILE A 85 3.79 12.54 6.75
CA ILE A 85 3.37 13.73 6.03
C ILE A 85 1.84 13.63 5.93
N PRO A 86 1.07 14.60 6.45
CA PRO A 86 -0.38 14.54 6.38
C PRO A 86 -0.84 14.34 4.92
N PRO A 87 -1.72 13.38 4.61
CA PRO A 87 -2.21 13.17 3.25
C PRO A 87 -2.85 14.43 2.64
N ARG A 88 -3.40 15.33 3.47
CA ARG A 88 -3.93 16.64 3.05
C ARG A 88 -2.85 17.60 2.53
N SER A 89 -1.61 17.42 2.96
CA SER A 89 -0.44 18.18 2.47
C SER A 89 0.10 17.63 1.15
N CYS A 90 -0.39 16.46 0.70
CA CYS A 90 -0.06 15.95 -0.63
C CYS A 90 -0.86 16.74 -1.68
N SER A 91 -0.16 17.50 -2.51
CA SER A 91 -0.74 18.28 -3.60
C SER A 91 -1.33 17.41 -4.71
N ASP A 92 -0.76 16.22 -4.90
CA ASP A 92 -1.22 15.28 -5.92
C ASP A 92 -2.48 14.52 -5.45
N PRO A 93 -3.62 14.68 -6.15
CA PRO A 93 -4.88 14.05 -5.75
C PRO A 93 -4.86 12.53 -5.92
N GLU A 94 -4.15 11.98 -6.90
CA GLU A 94 -4.07 10.53 -7.13
C GLU A 94 -3.25 9.86 -6.04
N VAL A 95 -2.15 10.48 -5.63
CA VAL A 95 -1.34 9.98 -4.50
C VAL A 95 -2.14 10.01 -3.21
N ARG A 96 -2.86 11.12 -2.95
CA ARG A 96 -3.72 11.25 -1.76
C ARG A 96 -4.80 10.17 -1.73
N GLU A 97 -5.45 9.92 -2.86
CA GLU A 97 -6.47 8.87 -2.98
C GLU A 97 -5.88 7.47 -2.79
N ALA A 98 -4.70 7.19 -3.34
CA ALA A 98 -4.03 5.91 -3.15
C ALA A 98 -3.63 5.66 -1.69
N ILE A 99 -3.17 6.69 -0.97
CA ILE A 99 -2.89 6.60 0.48
C ILE A 99 -4.17 6.30 1.26
N ARG A 100 -5.27 6.99 0.93
CA ARG A 100 -6.59 6.79 1.54
C ARG A 100 -7.06 5.35 1.35
N HIS A 101 -6.99 4.86 0.11
CA HIS A 101 -7.34 3.48 -0.23
C HIS A 101 -6.49 2.48 0.55
N TYR A 102 -5.16 2.68 0.60
CA TYR A 102 -4.25 1.80 1.33
C TYR A 102 -4.59 1.74 2.84
N ALA A 103 -4.87 2.89 3.47
CA ALA A 103 -5.27 2.93 4.87
C ALA A 103 -6.59 2.19 5.13
N ILE A 104 -7.57 2.31 4.23
CA ILE A 104 -8.85 1.59 4.30
C ILE A 104 -8.63 0.08 4.14
N THR A 105 -7.80 -0.35 3.18
CA THR A 105 -7.43 -1.76 3.02
C THR A 105 -6.83 -2.32 4.30
N MET A 106 -5.86 -1.61 4.90
CA MET A 106 -5.25 -2.02 6.17
C MET A 106 -6.29 -2.11 7.30
N ALA A 107 -7.23 -1.15 7.38
CA ALA A 107 -8.30 -1.15 8.37
C ALA A 107 -9.29 -2.31 8.18
N ARG A 108 -9.58 -2.69 6.93
CA ARG A 108 -10.45 -3.85 6.61
C ARG A 108 -9.78 -5.17 7.01
N CYS A 109 -8.49 -5.33 6.74
CA CYS A 109 -7.76 -6.53 7.11
C CYS A 109 -7.60 -6.66 8.64
N ILE A 110 -7.12 -5.61 9.29
CA ILE A 110 -6.71 -5.64 10.72
C ILE A 110 -7.87 -5.35 11.67
N GLY A 111 -8.89 -4.66 11.19
CA GLY A 111 -9.95 -4.07 11.99
C GLY A 111 -9.60 -2.66 12.47
N ILE A 112 -10.56 -1.75 12.37
CA ILE A 112 -10.41 -0.32 12.72
C ILE A 112 -9.88 -0.14 14.15
N LYS A 113 -10.49 -0.83 15.12
CA LYS A 113 -10.12 -0.73 16.55
C LYS A 113 -8.66 -1.15 16.77
N THR A 114 -8.28 -2.30 16.22
CA THR A 114 -6.91 -2.84 16.34
C THR A 114 -5.91 -1.92 15.65
N LEU A 115 -6.21 -1.42 14.45
CA LEU A 115 -5.34 -0.50 13.72
C LEU A 115 -5.10 0.81 14.50
N LEU A 116 -6.15 1.38 15.11
CA LEU A 116 -6.04 2.57 15.96
C LEU A 116 -5.30 2.31 17.27
N GLN A 117 -5.34 1.09 17.80
CA GLN A 117 -4.53 0.70 18.96
C GLN A 117 -3.05 0.63 18.57
N LEU A 118 -2.72 -0.07 17.48
CA LEU A 118 -1.35 -0.23 16.97
C LEU A 118 -0.69 1.10 16.59
N SER A 119 -1.48 2.09 16.14
CA SER A 119 -0.97 3.40 15.76
C SER A 119 -0.49 4.23 16.96
N THR A 120 -1.01 3.98 18.17
CA THR A 120 -0.74 4.77 19.39
C THR A 120 0.75 4.91 19.71
N PHE A 121 1.55 3.89 19.41
CA PHE A 121 2.99 3.87 19.69
C PHE A 121 3.86 4.20 18.47
N ARG A 122 3.26 4.57 17.34
CA ARG A 122 3.94 4.73 16.05
C ARG A 122 3.77 6.10 15.43
N ILE A 123 2.65 6.77 15.69
CA ILE A 123 2.32 8.07 15.12
C ILE A 123 1.79 9.02 16.21
N ASN A 124 1.90 10.33 15.98
CA ASN A 124 1.45 11.34 16.95
C ASN A 124 -0.09 11.48 16.96
N PRO A 125 -0.68 12.17 17.95
CA PRO A 125 -2.14 12.32 18.05
C PRO A 125 -2.82 12.94 16.82
N ASN A 126 -2.18 13.91 16.15
CA ASN A 126 -2.73 14.54 14.95
C ASN A 126 -2.77 13.57 13.76
N GLN A 127 -1.72 12.77 13.60
CA GLN A 127 -1.64 11.72 12.59
C GLN A 127 -2.66 10.61 12.88
N LYS A 128 -2.84 10.24 14.16
CA LYS A 128 -3.86 9.27 14.58
C LYS A 128 -5.27 9.78 14.30
N LYS A 129 -5.56 11.06 14.56
CA LYS A 129 -6.83 11.70 14.19
C LYS A 129 -7.05 11.67 12.68
N THR A 130 -6.02 11.99 11.90
CA THR A 130 -6.08 11.92 10.42
C THR A 130 -6.36 10.49 9.94
N LEU A 131 -5.69 9.49 10.51
CA LEU A 131 -5.94 8.09 10.22
C LEU A 131 -7.39 7.71 10.54
N GLN A 132 -7.89 8.10 11.72
CA GLN A 132 -9.27 7.85 12.12
C GLN A 132 -10.27 8.48 11.15
N GLU A 133 -10.05 9.72 10.72
CA GLU A 133 -10.89 10.41 9.73
C GLU A 133 -10.86 9.74 8.34
N ILE A 134 -9.78 9.02 8.00
CA ILE A 134 -9.65 8.31 6.71
C ILE A 134 -10.38 6.96 6.72
N ILE A 135 -10.37 6.26 7.86
CA ILE A 135 -10.84 4.86 7.97
C ILE A 135 -12.21 4.71 8.63
N SER A 136 -12.79 5.80 9.16
CA SER A 136 -14.15 5.86 9.70
C SER A 136 -15.12 6.33 8.61
#